data_AF-A0A453SBB1-F1
#
_entry.id   AF-A0A453SBB1-F1
#
_cell.length_a   1.000
_cell.length_b   1.000
_cell.length_c   1.000
_cell.angle_alpha   90.00
_cell.angle_beta   90.00
_cell.angle_gamma   90.00
#
_symmetry.space_group_name_H-M   'P 1'
#
loop_
_entity.id
_entity.type
_entity.pdbx_description
1 polymer ?
#
loop_
_entity_poly.entity_id
_entity_poly.type
_entity_poly.pdbx_seq_one_letter_code
_entity_poly.pdbx_strand_id
1 'polypeptide(L)'
;MRKVIVDTVRSLYDTAEEEPNVVYFGNMEATLPKRKYAMSASFARSPWLSGCLPQPPPISLVNKFSTWISRDNDSDLDSLWFEHKFPRMLRVNAVCVKQQFFGAHPLDHEVAVLALRRFNQLDVEAQAVSKYLLWREVLEPDFSTHALAGEKVAHIKAVQLQIAHAHHDITACQTFYTPVILDHGWAAYMWDMIRKEIHILDPLCAQPVGAEKRHATHQEAVSQIHEALFSCLNEFFARWHCTSDRWKRKSPKITREVFTRDESGMCMLHAIRHYDGEKMTWPLTKRNLDTFRQTTVFEVFRLQDEQGNFVADHVLRAALEEDEE
;
A
#
# COMPACT_ATOMS: atom_id res chain seq x y z
N MET A 1 1.21 -23.87 -8.80
CA MET A 1 0.75 -22.94 -7.75
C MET A 1 1.41 -21.56 -7.89
N ARG A 2 2.74 -21.42 -7.94
CA ARG A 2 3.45 -20.12 -7.96
C ARG A 2 3.13 -19.16 -9.13
N LYS A 3 3.06 -19.64 -10.39
CA LYS A 3 2.68 -18.79 -11.55
C LYS A 3 1.21 -18.35 -11.58
N VAL A 4 0.33 -19.09 -10.89
CA VAL A 4 -1.13 -18.89 -10.97
C VAL A 4 -1.54 -17.53 -10.42
N ILE A 5 -0.85 -17.00 -9.40
CA ILE A 5 -1.23 -15.73 -8.77
C ILE A 5 -0.95 -14.54 -9.70
N VAL A 6 0.23 -14.48 -10.31
CA VAL A 6 0.58 -13.41 -11.27
C VAL A 6 -0.33 -13.49 -12.50
N ASP A 7 -0.55 -14.69 -13.05
CA ASP A 7 -1.44 -14.87 -14.19
C ASP A 7 -2.89 -14.47 -13.85
N THR A 8 -3.34 -14.71 -12.61
CA THR A 8 -4.68 -14.31 -12.14
C THR A 8 -4.79 -12.79 -12.04
N VAL A 9 -3.85 -12.13 -11.36
CA VAL A 9 -3.85 -10.66 -11.24
C VAL A 9 -3.77 -10.02 -12.63
N ARG A 10 -2.88 -10.53 -13.49
CA ARG A 10 -2.75 -10.10 -14.87
C ARG A 10 -4.06 -10.23 -15.64
N SER A 11 -4.74 -11.38 -15.55
CA SER A 11 -5.99 -11.63 -16.26
C SER A 11 -7.16 -10.73 -15.82
N LEU A 12 -7.09 -10.18 -14.59
CA LEU A 12 -8.13 -9.31 -14.05
C LEU A 12 -7.95 -7.85 -14.45
N TYR A 13 -6.71 -7.41 -14.70
CA TYR A 13 -6.38 -5.99 -14.79
C TYR A 13 -5.62 -5.57 -16.05
N ASP A 14 -5.11 -6.51 -16.86
CA ASP A 14 -4.52 -6.16 -18.15
C ASP A 14 -5.59 -5.68 -19.13
N THR A 15 -5.27 -4.61 -19.85
CA THR A 15 -6.07 -4.14 -20.98
C THR A 15 -5.73 -4.92 -22.24
N ALA A 16 -6.70 -5.11 -23.13
CA ALA A 16 -6.47 -5.79 -24.42
C ALA A 16 -5.47 -5.04 -25.32
N GLU A 17 -5.30 -3.73 -25.11
CA GLU A 17 -4.33 -2.88 -25.78
C GLU A 17 -3.50 -2.13 -24.73
N GLU A 18 -2.20 -2.42 -24.68
CA GLU A 18 -1.23 -1.68 -23.86
C GLU A 18 -0.73 -0.45 -24.63
N GLU A 19 -0.77 0.71 -24.00
CA GLU A 19 -0.26 1.96 -24.56
C GLU A 19 1.29 2.00 -24.57
N PRO A 20 1.91 2.49 -25.65
CA PRO A 20 3.36 2.69 -25.68
C PRO A 20 3.81 3.63 -24.56
N ASN A 21 4.87 3.25 -23.83
CA ASN A 21 5.47 3.99 -22.70
C ASN A 21 4.67 3.99 -21.40
N VAL A 22 3.55 3.27 -21.33
CA VAL A 22 2.87 2.99 -20.07
C VAL A 22 3.46 1.73 -19.44
N VAL A 23 3.52 1.69 -18.11
CA VAL A 23 3.95 0.50 -17.36
C VAL A 23 2.70 -0.21 -16.86
N TYR A 24 2.54 -1.48 -17.20
CA TYR A 24 1.45 -2.35 -16.78
C TYR A 24 1.95 -3.43 -15.80
N PHE A 25 1.01 -4.18 -15.23
CA PHE A 25 1.31 -5.20 -14.24
C PHE A 25 2.24 -6.30 -14.79
N GLY A 26 3.34 -6.54 -14.08
CA GLY A 26 4.36 -7.51 -14.48
C GLY A 26 5.10 -7.19 -15.78
N ASN A 27 5.05 -5.95 -16.28
CA ASN A 27 5.99 -5.50 -17.31
C ASN A 27 7.42 -5.67 -16.78
N MET A 28 8.26 -6.34 -17.57
CA MET A 28 9.65 -6.66 -17.22
C MET A 28 10.61 -5.72 -17.96
N GLU A 29 11.69 -5.37 -17.29
CA GLU A 29 12.82 -4.64 -17.87
C GLU A 29 14.01 -5.59 -18.02
N ALA A 30 14.57 -5.66 -19.24
CA ALA A 30 15.68 -6.56 -19.52
C ALA A 30 16.95 -6.11 -18.78
N THR A 31 17.15 -4.80 -18.67
CA THR A 31 18.31 -4.19 -18.02
C THR A 31 17.98 -3.75 -16.60
N LEU A 32 18.86 -4.08 -15.65
CA LEU A 32 18.75 -3.55 -14.30
C LEU A 32 19.18 -2.07 -14.26
N PRO A 33 18.61 -1.26 -13.35
CA PRO A 33 19.01 0.12 -13.15
C PRO A 33 20.50 0.21 -12.80
N LYS A 34 21.13 1.32 -13.19
CA LYS A 34 22.51 1.61 -12.75
C LYS A 34 22.53 1.70 -11.23
N ARG A 35 23.42 0.89 -10.62
CA ARG A 35 23.56 0.82 -9.18
C ARG A 35 23.94 2.19 -8.60
N LYS A 36 23.12 2.71 -7.69
CA LYS A 36 23.33 3.99 -7.00
C LYS A 36 24.11 3.77 -5.71
N TYR A 37 24.97 4.69 -5.28
CA TYR A 37 25.54 4.60 -3.94
C TYR A 37 24.47 4.93 -2.90
N ALA A 38 24.42 4.17 -1.81
CA ALA A 38 23.58 4.56 -0.68
C ALA A 38 24.11 5.88 -0.10
N MET A 39 23.31 6.95 -0.21
CA MET A 39 23.75 8.33 0.06
C MET A 39 23.51 8.75 1.51
N SER A 40 22.48 8.22 2.16
CA SER A 40 22.11 8.71 3.48
C SER A 40 23.07 8.24 4.57
N ALA A 41 23.56 9.19 5.37
CA ALA A 41 24.36 8.93 6.56
C ALA A 41 23.52 8.46 7.76
N SER A 42 22.19 8.68 7.73
CA SER A 42 21.27 8.32 8.81
C SER A 42 19.84 8.08 8.31
N PHE A 43 19.03 7.41 9.12
CA PHE A 43 17.61 7.23 8.83
C PHE A 43 16.80 8.48 9.17
N ALA A 44 15.73 8.72 8.41
CA ALA A 44 14.73 9.72 8.73
C ALA A 44 14.03 9.37 10.05
N ARG A 45 13.58 10.38 10.78
CA ARG A 45 12.93 10.20 12.08
C ARG A 45 11.48 9.75 11.92
N SER A 46 11.00 8.95 12.87
CA SER A 46 9.59 8.57 12.97
C SER A 46 8.68 9.82 12.92
N PRO A 47 7.62 9.84 12.08
CA PRO A 47 6.65 10.94 12.00
C PRO A 47 5.94 11.18 13.33
N TRP A 48 5.67 10.11 14.10
CA TRP A 48 5.03 10.20 15.42
C TRP A 48 5.94 10.84 16.46
N LEU A 49 7.24 10.59 16.41
CA LEU A 49 8.21 11.24 17.30
C LEU A 49 8.49 12.69 16.90
N SER A 50 8.42 13.00 15.61
CA SER A 50 8.73 14.33 15.08
C SER A 50 7.51 15.26 15.02
N GLY A 51 6.29 14.73 15.24
CA GLY A 51 5.04 15.48 15.11
C GLY A 51 4.65 15.78 13.66
N CYS A 52 5.30 15.16 12.67
CA CYS A 52 5.07 15.39 11.24
C CYS A 52 4.04 14.40 10.67
N LEU A 53 2.91 14.27 11.35
CA LEU A 53 1.82 13.39 10.89
C LEU A 53 0.91 14.14 9.91
N PRO A 54 0.40 13.46 8.86
CA PRO A 54 -0.57 14.05 7.97
C PRO A 54 -1.81 14.48 8.75
N GLN A 55 -2.28 15.70 8.50
CA GLN A 55 -3.47 16.21 9.14
C GLN A 55 -4.70 15.47 8.61
N PRO A 56 -5.59 14.98 9.49
CA PRO A 56 -6.82 14.35 9.04
C PRO A 56 -7.70 15.38 8.31
N PRO A 57 -8.46 14.95 7.27
CA PRO A 57 -9.41 15.83 6.62
C PRO A 57 -10.51 16.30 7.59
N PRO A 58 -11.14 17.47 7.36
CA PRO A 58 -12.25 17.94 8.17
C PRO A 58 -13.40 16.92 8.20
N ILE A 59 -13.83 16.54 9.40
CA ILE A 59 -14.88 15.51 9.61
C ILE A 59 -16.19 15.89 8.91
N SER A 60 -16.53 17.17 8.83
CA SER A 60 -17.70 17.66 8.10
C SER A 60 -17.65 17.30 6.62
N LEU A 61 -16.50 17.49 5.97
CA LEU A 61 -16.31 17.15 4.55
C LEU A 61 -16.34 15.63 4.33
N VAL A 62 -15.66 14.88 5.20
CA VAL A 62 -15.69 13.40 5.14
C VAL A 62 -17.12 12.88 5.28
N ASN A 63 -17.91 13.42 6.21
CA ASN A 63 -19.29 13.00 6.41
C ASN A 63 -20.19 13.41 5.24
N LYS A 64 -20.03 14.64 4.70
CA LYS A 64 -20.76 15.11 3.52
C LYS A 64 -20.49 14.19 2.33
N PHE A 65 -19.21 13.98 2.01
CA PHE A 65 -18.79 13.09 0.94
C PHE A 65 -19.26 11.65 1.15
N SER A 66 -19.05 11.08 2.34
CA SER A 66 -19.45 9.69 2.63
C SER A 66 -20.96 9.50 2.49
N THR A 67 -21.75 10.52 2.86
CA THR A 67 -23.20 10.50 2.69
C THR A 67 -23.59 10.57 1.22
N TRP A 68 -22.96 11.45 0.45
CA TRP A 68 -23.20 11.60 -0.98
C TRP A 68 -22.86 10.31 -1.74
N ILE A 69 -21.63 9.80 -1.61
CA ILE A 69 -21.17 8.62 -2.34
C ILE A 69 -21.92 7.35 -1.95
N SER A 70 -22.45 7.28 -0.72
CA SER A 70 -23.27 6.15 -0.29
C SER A 70 -24.69 6.19 -0.86
N ARG A 71 -25.19 7.37 -1.25
CA ARG A 71 -26.55 7.59 -1.79
C ARG A 71 -26.63 7.41 -3.30
N ASP A 72 -25.55 7.71 -4.03
CA ASP A 72 -25.57 7.63 -5.48
C ASP A 72 -25.92 6.23 -5.98
N ASN A 73 -26.66 6.19 -7.08
CA ASN A 73 -26.86 4.93 -7.78
C ASN A 73 -25.51 4.48 -8.36
N ASP A 74 -25.26 3.18 -8.38
CA ASP A 74 -24.01 2.64 -8.90
C ASP A 74 -23.80 2.98 -10.40
N SER A 75 -24.87 3.26 -11.14
CA SER A 75 -24.80 3.63 -12.56
C SER A 75 -24.16 4.99 -12.84
N ASP A 76 -24.29 5.96 -11.94
CA ASP A 76 -23.69 7.29 -12.13
C ASP A 76 -22.17 7.21 -11.97
N LEU A 77 -21.69 6.36 -11.07
CA LEU A 77 -20.27 6.11 -10.84
C LEU A 77 -19.65 5.15 -11.86
N ASP A 78 -20.44 4.34 -12.57
CA ASP A 78 -19.95 3.34 -13.53
C ASP A 78 -19.24 3.97 -14.73
N SER A 79 -19.53 5.23 -15.04
CA SER A 79 -18.83 5.97 -16.10
C SER A 79 -17.51 6.60 -15.66
N LEU A 80 -17.20 6.59 -14.35
CA LEU A 80 -16.11 7.35 -13.76
C LEU A 80 -14.94 6.44 -13.42
N TRP A 81 -13.74 6.86 -13.82
CA TRP A 81 -12.53 6.04 -13.71
C TRP A 81 -11.39 6.80 -13.03
N PHE A 82 -10.75 6.11 -12.10
CA PHE A 82 -9.46 6.48 -11.55
C PHE A 82 -8.36 5.99 -12.49
N GLU A 83 -7.68 6.91 -13.16
CA GLU A 83 -6.50 6.61 -13.98
C GLU A 83 -5.26 7.21 -13.34
N HIS A 84 -4.33 6.36 -12.91
CA HIS A 84 -3.08 6.79 -12.28
C HIS A 84 -1.89 6.01 -12.85
N LYS A 85 -0.96 6.70 -13.49
CA LYS A 85 0.04 6.06 -14.39
C LYS A 85 1.33 5.62 -13.69
N PHE A 86 1.69 6.23 -12.56
CA PHE A 86 2.93 5.94 -11.85
C PHE A 86 2.71 5.21 -10.51
N PRO A 87 3.54 4.22 -10.13
CA PRO A 87 4.64 3.60 -10.88
C PRO A 87 4.20 2.66 -12.01
N ARG A 88 2.93 2.26 -12.02
CA ARG A 88 2.28 1.58 -13.13
C ARG A 88 0.85 2.08 -13.30
N MET A 89 0.29 1.84 -14.48
CA MET A 89 -1.10 2.11 -14.77
C MET A 89 -2.00 1.36 -13.77
N LEU A 90 -2.85 2.15 -13.13
CA LEU A 90 -4.06 1.70 -12.47
C LEU A 90 -5.22 2.32 -13.22
N ARG A 91 -6.23 1.50 -13.49
CA ARG A 91 -7.49 1.95 -14.07
C ARG A 91 -8.63 1.29 -13.31
N VAL A 92 -9.24 2.04 -12.39
CA VAL A 92 -10.25 1.49 -11.47
C VAL A 92 -11.52 2.29 -11.57
N ASN A 93 -12.65 1.61 -11.72
CA ASN A 93 -13.95 2.25 -11.74
C ASN A 93 -14.33 2.79 -10.35
N ALA A 94 -14.91 3.98 -10.28
CA ALA A 94 -15.34 4.60 -9.03
C ALA A 94 -16.39 3.76 -8.27
N VAL A 95 -17.24 3.02 -8.99
CA VAL A 95 -18.19 2.08 -8.39
C VAL A 95 -17.48 0.98 -7.62
N CYS A 96 -16.37 0.45 -8.14
CA CYS A 96 -15.57 -0.58 -7.48
C CYS A 96 -14.96 -0.05 -6.18
N VAL A 97 -14.46 1.19 -6.20
CA VAL A 97 -13.93 1.85 -5.00
C VAL A 97 -15.03 1.96 -3.95
N LYS A 98 -16.21 2.50 -4.30
CA LYS A 98 -17.35 2.60 -3.38
C LYS A 98 -17.74 1.23 -2.81
N GLN A 99 -17.90 0.22 -3.67
CA GLN A 99 -18.37 -1.11 -3.28
C GLN A 99 -17.40 -1.86 -2.35
N GLN A 100 -16.10 -1.60 -2.44
CA GLN A 100 -15.10 -2.23 -1.55
C GLN A 100 -14.89 -1.45 -0.25
N PHE A 101 -15.14 -0.13 -0.23
CA PHE A 101 -15.07 0.67 1.00
C PHE A 101 -16.34 0.68 1.84
N PHE A 102 -17.51 0.68 1.20
CA PHE A 102 -18.82 0.75 1.86
C PHE A 102 -19.69 -0.48 1.67
N GLY A 103 -19.45 -1.26 0.61
CA GLY A 103 -20.22 -2.46 0.33
C GLY A 103 -19.68 -3.71 1.01
N ALA A 104 -20.21 -4.86 0.60
CA ALA A 104 -19.80 -6.17 1.10
C ALA A 104 -18.62 -6.77 0.30
N HIS A 105 -18.07 -6.04 -0.67
CA HIS A 105 -17.01 -6.57 -1.52
C HIS A 105 -15.65 -6.51 -0.80
N PRO A 106 -14.87 -7.60 -0.84
CA PRO A 106 -13.52 -7.59 -0.28
C PRO A 106 -12.62 -6.63 -1.04
N LEU A 107 -11.66 -6.05 -0.33
CA LEU A 107 -10.65 -5.19 -0.94
C LEU A 107 -9.79 -6.01 -1.93
N ASP A 108 -9.69 -5.53 -3.15
CA ASP A 108 -8.90 -6.11 -4.22
C ASP A 108 -7.51 -5.46 -4.34
N HIS A 109 -6.75 -5.92 -5.32
CA HIS A 109 -5.37 -5.50 -5.53
C HIS A 109 -5.28 -4.02 -5.92
N GLU A 110 -6.02 -3.59 -6.93
CA GLU A 110 -5.94 -2.24 -7.49
C GLU A 110 -6.47 -1.16 -6.54
N VAL A 111 -7.60 -1.40 -5.87
CA VAL A 111 -8.18 -0.45 -4.90
C VAL A 111 -7.26 -0.29 -3.69
N ALA A 112 -6.59 -1.37 -3.26
CA ALA A 112 -5.55 -1.26 -2.24
C ALA A 112 -4.39 -0.37 -2.71
N VAL A 113 -3.95 -0.49 -3.98
CA VAL A 113 -2.88 0.34 -4.52
C VAL A 113 -3.26 1.83 -4.55
N LEU A 114 -4.49 2.18 -4.93
CA LEU A 114 -4.96 3.57 -4.89
C LEU A 114 -4.84 4.18 -3.49
N ALA A 115 -5.28 3.45 -2.46
CA ALA A 115 -5.16 3.91 -1.07
C ALA A 115 -3.70 4.08 -0.64
N LEU A 116 -2.82 3.15 -1.00
CA LEU A 116 -1.40 3.21 -0.64
C LEU A 116 -0.68 4.37 -1.34
N ARG A 117 -0.96 4.62 -2.62
CA ARG A 117 -0.44 5.78 -3.36
C ARG A 117 -0.87 7.09 -2.69
N ARG A 118 -2.14 7.20 -2.30
CA ARG A 118 -2.62 8.38 -1.57
C ARG A 118 -1.96 8.52 -0.20
N PHE A 119 -1.78 7.42 0.55
CA PHE A 119 -1.08 7.47 1.84
C PHE A 119 0.35 7.98 1.71
N ASN A 120 1.05 7.59 0.64
CA ASN A 120 2.38 8.11 0.35
C ASN A 120 2.35 9.62 0.04
N GLN A 121 1.39 10.09 -0.77
CA GLN A 121 1.21 11.54 -1.02
C GLN A 121 0.99 12.30 0.29
N LEU A 122 0.11 11.80 1.16
CA LEU A 122 -0.14 12.38 2.48
C LEU A 122 1.12 12.42 3.35
N ASP A 123 1.92 11.36 3.35
CA ASP A 123 3.18 11.31 4.11
C ASP A 123 4.19 12.34 3.59
N VAL A 124 4.32 12.48 2.27
CA VAL A 124 5.18 13.48 1.63
C VAL A 124 4.69 14.90 1.94
N GLU A 125 3.37 15.14 1.87
CA GLU A 125 2.74 16.43 2.20
C GLU A 125 2.98 16.84 3.66
N ALA A 126 3.01 15.87 4.59
CA ALA A 126 3.25 16.14 6.01
C ALA A 126 4.71 16.46 6.37
N GLN A 127 5.67 16.14 5.48
CA GLN A 127 7.07 16.49 5.68
C GLN A 127 7.34 17.96 5.34
N ALA A 128 7.06 18.84 6.32
CA ALA A 128 7.25 20.28 6.17
C ALA A 128 8.71 20.70 5.92
N VAL A 129 9.69 19.90 6.39
CA VAL A 129 11.13 20.23 6.31
C VAL A 129 11.78 19.67 5.04
N SER A 130 11.50 18.41 4.69
CA SER A 130 12.06 17.77 3.50
C SER A 130 11.16 16.66 2.98
N LYS A 131 10.56 16.91 1.80
CA LYS A 131 9.77 15.92 1.06
C LYS A 131 10.59 14.72 0.58
N TYR A 132 11.92 14.81 0.62
CA TYR A 132 12.85 13.77 0.18
C TYR A 132 13.23 12.77 1.29
N LEU A 133 12.92 13.06 2.55
CA LEU A 133 13.31 12.21 3.69
C LEU A 133 12.07 11.58 4.32
N LEU A 134 11.72 10.39 3.86
CA LEU A 134 10.62 9.60 4.42
C LEU A 134 11.15 8.57 5.41
N TRP A 135 10.40 8.34 6.48
CA TRP A 135 10.71 7.33 7.49
C TRP A 135 10.33 5.91 7.04
N ARG A 136 9.26 5.81 6.26
CA ARG A 136 8.78 4.55 5.71
C ARG A 136 8.74 4.60 4.20
N GLU A 137 9.08 3.48 3.59
CA GLU A 137 8.74 3.18 2.21
C GLU A 137 7.64 2.12 2.21
N VAL A 138 6.62 2.29 1.36
CA VAL A 138 5.50 1.33 1.26
C VAL A 138 5.44 0.80 -0.17
N LEU A 139 5.92 -0.43 -0.34
CA LEU A 139 5.91 -1.12 -1.62
C LEU A 139 4.50 -1.61 -1.94
N GLU A 140 4.04 -1.38 -3.16
CA GLU A 140 2.75 -1.85 -3.68
C GLU A 140 2.64 -3.39 -3.62
N PRO A 141 1.42 -3.95 -3.54
CA PRO A 141 1.22 -5.41 -3.47
C PRO A 141 1.73 -6.17 -4.70
N ASP A 142 2.00 -5.49 -5.81
CA ASP A 142 2.77 -6.03 -6.94
C ASP A 142 4.06 -6.71 -6.49
N PHE A 143 4.81 -6.03 -5.62
CA PHE A 143 6.12 -6.49 -5.17
C PHE A 143 6.02 -7.85 -4.47
N SER A 144 5.11 -7.98 -3.50
CA SER A 144 4.92 -9.22 -2.77
C SER A 144 4.31 -10.32 -3.64
N THR A 145 3.42 -9.96 -4.58
CA THR A 145 2.82 -10.90 -5.53
C THR A 145 3.87 -11.54 -6.43
N HIS A 146 4.74 -10.74 -7.06
CA HIS A 146 5.82 -11.24 -7.90
C HIS A 146 6.87 -12.02 -7.09
N ALA A 147 7.16 -11.59 -5.86
CA ALA A 147 8.06 -12.31 -4.96
C ALA A 147 7.54 -13.72 -4.60
N LEU A 148 6.26 -13.83 -4.24
CA LEU A 148 5.62 -15.12 -3.90
C LEU A 148 5.44 -16.02 -5.12
N ALA A 149 5.34 -15.44 -6.32
CA ALA A 149 5.38 -16.19 -7.57
C ALA A 149 6.79 -16.72 -7.92
N GLY A 150 7.82 -16.30 -7.18
CA GLY A 150 9.22 -16.67 -7.41
C GLY A 150 9.82 -16.02 -8.66
N GLU A 151 9.28 -14.87 -9.07
CA GLU A 151 9.80 -14.12 -10.21
C GLU A 151 11.04 -13.31 -9.84
N LYS A 152 11.77 -12.85 -10.86
CA LYS A 152 12.94 -11.98 -10.67
C LYS A 152 12.46 -10.55 -10.42
N VAL A 153 12.05 -10.26 -9.18
CA VAL A 153 11.40 -9.00 -8.79
C VAL A 153 12.21 -7.75 -9.15
N ALA A 154 13.54 -7.84 -9.13
CA ALA A 154 14.41 -6.72 -9.54
C ALA A 154 14.26 -6.31 -11.02
N HIS A 155 13.70 -7.18 -11.86
CA HIS A 155 13.40 -6.89 -13.27
C HIS A 155 11.97 -6.39 -13.49
N ILE A 156 11.11 -6.35 -12.47
CA ILE A 156 9.75 -5.81 -12.62
C ILE A 156 9.86 -4.28 -12.71
N LYS A 157 9.38 -3.71 -13.81
CA LYS A 157 9.55 -2.28 -14.12
C LYS A 157 8.91 -1.38 -13.06
N ALA A 158 7.71 -1.72 -12.59
CA ALA A 158 7.04 -1.00 -11.50
C ALA A 158 7.85 -1.02 -10.19
N VAL A 159 8.56 -2.12 -9.89
CA VAL A 159 9.43 -2.23 -8.70
C VAL A 159 10.68 -1.38 -8.87
N GLN A 160 11.29 -1.37 -10.06
CA GLN A 160 12.41 -0.46 -10.35
C GLN A 160 12.00 1.00 -10.18
N LEU A 161 10.79 1.37 -10.60
CA LEU A 161 10.27 2.72 -10.44
C LEU A 161 10.04 3.09 -8.96
N GLN A 162 9.49 2.18 -8.15
CA GLN A 162 9.29 2.39 -6.72
C GLN A 162 10.59 2.47 -5.94
N ILE A 163 11.56 1.60 -6.21
CA ILE A 163 12.77 1.47 -5.39
C ILE A 163 13.96 2.22 -6.00
N ALA A 164 14.32 1.90 -7.24
CA ALA A 164 15.53 2.44 -7.86
C ALA A 164 15.32 3.88 -8.37
N HIS A 165 14.11 4.24 -8.79
CA HIS A 165 13.77 5.57 -9.31
C HIS A 165 12.79 6.34 -8.42
N ALA A 166 12.73 6.00 -7.13
CA ALA A 166 11.94 6.71 -6.14
C ALA A 166 12.20 8.23 -6.19
N HIS A 167 11.13 9.00 -5.97
CA HIS A 167 11.22 10.46 -5.90
C HIS A 167 11.80 10.98 -4.57
N HIS A 168 12.01 10.09 -3.60
CA HIS A 168 12.60 10.38 -2.30
C HIS A 168 13.82 9.49 -2.04
N ASP A 169 14.58 9.77 -0.99
CA ASP A 169 15.74 8.96 -0.64
C ASP A 169 15.34 7.69 0.11
N ILE A 170 15.17 6.60 -0.64
CA ILE A 170 14.89 5.26 -0.12
C ILE A 170 15.96 4.81 0.90
N THR A 171 17.20 5.30 0.78
CA THR A 171 18.29 4.93 1.70
C THR A 171 18.15 5.58 3.07
N ALA A 172 17.31 6.60 3.20
CA ALA A 172 16.94 7.23 4.46
C ALA A 172 15.72 6.57 5.13
N CYS A 173 14.99 5.69 4.46
CA CYS A 173 13.84 5.00 5.04
C CYS A 173 14.28 3.99 6.10
N GLN A 174 13.79 4.15 7.33
CA GLN A 174 14.03 3.19 8.41
C GLN A 174 13.20 1.94 8.22
N THR A 175 11.95 2.11 7.80
CA THR A 175 10.98 1.02 7.70
C THR A 175 10.53 0.80 6.27
N PHE A 176 10.34 -0.46 5.90
CA PHE A 176 9.75 -0.83 4.61
C PHE A 176 8.49 -1.62 4.89
N TYR A 177 7.41 -1.34 4.18
CA TYR A 177 6.15 -2.07 4.27
C TYR A 177 5.84 -2.71 2.92
N THR A 178 5.17 -3.86 2.94
CA THR A 178 4.47 -4.36 1.76
C THR A 178 3.19 -5.08 2.18
N PRO A 179 2.04 -4.79 1.54
CA PRO A 179 0.86 -5.62 1.64
C PRO A 179 1.13 -7.01 1.06
N VAL A 180 0.47 -8.02 1.59
CA VAL A 180 0.60 -9.41 1.13
C VAL A 180 -0.78 -10.06 1.10
N ILE A 181 -1.14 -10.64 -0.05
CA ILE A 181 -2.37 -11.42 -0.21
C ILE A 181 -2.01 -12.90 -0.06
N LEU A 182 -2.63 -13.58 0.92
CA LEU A 182 -2.47 -15.00 1.17
C LEU A 182 -3.83 -15.70 1.10
N ASP A 183 -3.82 -17.04 1.12
CA ASP A 183 -5.04 -17.86 1.08
C ASP A 183 -6.08 -17.45 2.14
N HIS A 184 -5.61 -17.08 3.34
CA HIS A 184 -6.47 -16.67 4.46
C HIS A 184 -6.88 -15.20 4.43
N GLY A 185 -6.31 -14.37 3.56
CA GLY A 185 -6.60 -12.94 3.46
C GLY A 185 -5.36 -12.07 3.36
N TRP A 186 -5.56 -10.77 3.52
CA TRP A 186 -4.52 -9.75 3.50
C TRP A 186 -3.76 -9.68 4.82
N ALA A 187 -2.47 -9.39 4.72
CA ALA A 187 -1.60 -8.99 5.81
C ALA A 187 -0.64 -7.89 5.34
N ALA A 188 0.11 -7.30 6.26
CA ALA A 188 1.23 -6.43 5.92
C ALA A 188 2.51 -6.92 6.60
N TYR A 189 3.63 -6.88 5.87
CA TYR A 189 4.94 -7.14 6.45
C TYR A 189 5.71 -5.84 6.53
N MET A 190 6.39 -5.62 7.66
CA MET A 190 7.23 -4.46 7.90
C MET A 190 8.65 -4.88 8.23
N TRP A 191 9.65 -4.30 7.59
CA TRP A 191 11.06 -4.45 7.91
C TRP A 191 11.56 -3.21 8.62
N ASP A 192 12.06 -3.35 9.85
CA ASP A 192 12.80 -2.31 10.55
C ASP A 192 14.30 -2.50 10.29
N MET A 193 14.87 -1.62 9.47
CA MET A 193 16.27 -1.70 9.02
C MET A 193 17.27 -1.43 10.15
N ILE A 194 16.86 -0.72 11.21
CA ILE A 194 17.70 -0.46 12.39
C ILE A 194 17.70 -1.67 13.32
N ARG A 195 16.50 -2.18 13.66
CA ARG A 195 16.36 -3.29 14.60
C ARG A 195 16.68 -4.65 13.99
N LYS A 196 16.72 -4.74 12.65
CA LYS A 196 16.74 -5.99 11.88
C LYS A 196 15.59 -6.90 12.30
N GLU A 197 14.38 -6.35 12.30
CA GLU A 197 13.16 -7.06 12.70
C GLU A 197 12.14 -7.03 11.57
N ILE A 198 11.55 -8.18 11.27
CA ILE A 198 10.41 -8.31 10.36
C ILE A 198 9.16 -8.48 11.20
N HIS A 199 8.22 -7.55 11.09
CA HIS A 199 6.95 -7.58 11.79
C HIS A 199 5.86 -8.07 10.84
N ILE A 200 5.19 -9.14 11.26
CA ILE A 200 4.07 -9.77 10.55
C ILE A 200 2.79 -9.18 11.13
N LEU A 201 2.23 -8.19 10.45
CA LEU A 201 1.01 -7.51 10.83
C LEU A 201 -0.18 -8.29 10.23
N ASP A 202 -0.59 -9.36 10.90
CA ASP A 202 -1.73 -10.21 10.52
C ASP A 202 -3.02 -9.71 11.19
N PRO A 203 -4.01 -9.17 10.44
CA PRO A 203 -5.33 -8.81 10.96
C PRO A 203 -6.08 -9.97 11.61
N LEU A 204 -5.79 -11.20 11.18
CA LEU A 204 -6.45 -12.42 11.67
C LEU A 204 -5.72 -13.04 12.86
N CYS A 205 -4.78 -12.31 13.49
CA CYS A 205 -4.00 -12.81 14.63
C CYS A 205 -4.86 -13.22 15.84
N ALA A 206 -6.07 -12.69 15.96
CA ALA A 206 -7.03 -13.04 17.01
C ALA A 206 -7.88 -14.28 16.68
N GLN A 207 -7.84 -14.78 15.44
CA GLN A 207 -8.65 -15.92 15.01
C GLN A 207 -7.97 -17.24 15.44
N PRO A 208 -8.58 -18.05 16.32
CA PRO A 208 -7.92 -19.26 16.82
C PRO A 208 -7.87 -20.38 15.78
N VAL A 209 -8.92 -20.50 14.96
CA VAL A 209 -9.05 -21.55 13.95
C VAL A 209 -7.96 -21.36 12.89
N GLY A 210 -7.16 -22.41 12.63
CA GLY A 210 -6.13 -22.40 11.59
C GLY A 210 -4.86 -21.60 11.93
N ALA A 211 -4.66 -21.19 13.18
CA ALA A 211 -3.53 -20.34 13.59
C ALA A 211 -2.15 -20.94 13.24
N GLU A 212 -1.95 -22.24 13.43
CA GLU A 212 -0.68 -22.91 13.09
C GLU A 212 -0.40 -22.90 11.59
N LYS A 213 -1.42 -23.22 10.76
CA LYS A 213 -1.30 -23.17 9.30
C LYS A 213 -1.02 -21.75 8.82
N ARG A 214 -1.73 -20.75 9.35
CA ARG A 214 -1.47 -19.33 9.02
C ARG A 214 -0.07 -18.92 9.42
N HIS A 215 0.39 -19.31 10.61
CA HIS A 215 1.74 -19.02 11.06
C HIS A 215 2.79 -19.60 10.11
N ALA A 216 2.67 -20.89 9.74
CA ALA A 216 3.56 -21.53 8.78
C ALA A 216 3.56 -20.83 7.41
N THR A 217 2.37 -20.45 6.92
CA THR A 217 2.20 -19.70 5.66
C THR A 217 2.93 -18.36 5.72
N HIS A 218 2.79 -17.62 6.83
CA HIS A 218 3.52 -16.37 7.05
C HIS A 218 5.04 -16.59 7.09
N GLN A 219 5.52 -17.65 7.74
CA GLN A 219 6.96 -17.93 7.79
C GLN A 219 7.54 -18.19 6.40
N GLU A 220 6.83 -18.91 5.54
CA GLU A 220 7.27 -19.16 4.16
C GLU A 220 7.22 -17.88 3.32
N ALA A 221 6.09 -17.16 3.37
CA ALA A 221 5.89 -15.93 2.60
C ALA A 221 6.91 -14.85 2.97
N VAL A 222 7.17 -14.64 4.27
CA VAL A 222 8.17 -13.68 4.74
C VAL A 222 9.56 -14.04 4.23
N SER A 223 9.94 -15.32 4.21
CA SER A 223 11.25 -15.73 3.69
C SER A 223 11.43 -15.32 2.23
N GLN A 224 10.44 -15.62 1.38
CA GLN A 224 10.50 -15.30 -0.05
C GLN A 224 10.51 -13.80 -0.31
N ILE A 225 9.64 -13.05 0.36
CA ILE A 225 9.55 -11.60 0.16
C ILE A 225 10.79 -10.89 0.73
N HIS A 226 11.34 -11.36 1.85
CA HIS A 226 12.60 -10.83 2.39
C HIS A 226 13.79 -11.05 1.45
N GLU A 227 13.89 -12.25 0.85
CA GLU A 227 14.92 -12.53 -0.15
C GLU A 227 14.77 -11.63 -1.39
N ALA A 228 13.54 -11.47 -1.89
CA ALA A 228 13.25 -10.58 -3.01
C ALA A 228 13.61 -9.11 -2.71
N LEU A 229 13.29 -8.62 -1.50
CA LEU A 229 13.58 -7.25 -1.07
C LEU A 229 15.10 -7.00 -1.08
N PHE A 230 15.86 -7.87 -0.41
CA PHE A 230 17.30 -7.71 -0.36
C PHE A 230 17.99 -7.98 -1.70
N SER A 231 17.42 -8.82 -2.56
CA SER A 231 17.88 -8.94 -3.95
C SER A 231 17.74 -7.61 -4.69
N CYS A 232 16.57 -6.95 -4.62
CA CYS A 232 16.36 -5.65 -5.23
C CYS A 232 17.31 -4.58 -4.65
N LEU A 233 17.40 -4.47 -3.32
CA LEU A 233 18.24 -3.47 -2.66
C LEU A 233 19.72 -3.65 -3.02
N ASN A 234 20.23 -4.88 -3.05
CA ASN A 234 21.62 -5.15 -3.40
C ASN A 234 21.92 -4.96 -4.89
N GLU A 235 20.95 -5.18 -5.77
CA GLU A 235 21.11 -4.91 -7.20
C GLU A 235 21.11 -3.41 -7.47
N PHE A 236 20.16 -2.68 -6.90
CA PHE A 236 19.94 -1.26 -7.19
C PHE A 236 20.88 -0.34 -6.42
N PHE A 237 21.43 -0.76 -5.28
CA PHE A 237 22.28 0.09 -4.44
C PHE A 237 23.63 -0.55 -4.10
N ALA A 238 24.68 0.23 -4.29
CA ALA A 238 26.03 -0.08 -3.85
C ALA A 238 26.15 0.31 -2.38
N ARG A 239 26.70 -0.62 -1.59
CA ARG A 239 26.95 -0.42 -0.15
C ARG A 239 25.66 -0.11 0.63
N TRP A 240 24.57 -0.83 0.33
CA TRP A 240 23.37 -0.78 1.17
C TRP A 240 23.76 -1.01 2.64
N HIS A 241 23.26 -0.16 3.53
CA HIS A 241 23.74 -0.06 4.92
C HIS A 241 23.31 -1.25 5.79
N CYS A 242 22.40 -2.09 5.32
CA CYS A 242 21.87 -3.25 6.03
C CYS A 242 22.08 -4.54 5.24
N THR A 243 22.27 -5.66 5.91
CA THR A 243 22.43 -6.99 5.28
C THR A 243 21.22 -7.86 5.58
N SER A 244 20.94 -8.86 4.74
CA SER A 244 19.81 -9.79 4.90
C SER A 244 19.99 -10.82 6.03
N ASP A 245 21.18 -10.94 6.62
CA ASP A 245 21.42 -11.91 7.68
C ASP A 245 20.94 -11.43 9.07
N ARG A 246 20.59 -12.42 9.91
CA ARG A 246 20.28 -12.28 11.34
C ARG A 246 19.07 -11.39 11.65
N TRP A 247 18.08 -11.40 10.78
CA TRP A 247 16.79 -10.76 11.03
C TRP A 247 15.91 -11.58 11.99
N LYS A 248 15.31 -10.92 12.97
CA LYS A 248 14.31 -11.55 13.86
C LYS A 248 12.92 -11.37 13.27
N ARG A 249 12.03 -12.32 13.51
CA ARG A 249 10.62 -12.22 13.10
C ARG A 249 9.75 -12.01 14.33
N LYS A 250 8.79 -11.10 14.22
CA LYS A 250 7.80 -10.79 15.25
C LYS A 250 6.41 -10.85 14.65
N SER A 251 5.48 -11.41 15.40
CA SER A 251 4.05 -11.39 15.08
C SER A 251 3.33 -10.59 16.15
N PRO A 252 3.40 -9.24 16.11
CA PRO A 252 2.73 -8.40 17.09
C PRO A 252 1.21 -8.65 17.07
N LYS A 253 0.60 -8.68 18.25
CA LYS A 253 -0.86 -8.75 18.38
C LYS A 253 -1.47 -7.37 18.11
N ILE A 254 -1.74 -7.08 16.84
CA ILE A 254 -2.21 -5.75 16.39
C ILE A 254 -3.69 -5.48 16.72
N THR A 255 -4.47 -6.52 17.02
CA THR A 255 -5.87 -6.42 17.43
C THR A 255 -6.25 -7.49 18.45
N ARG A 256 -7.36 -7.26 19.16
CA ARG A 256 -8.03 -8.24 20.01
C ARG A 256 -9.36 -8.73 19.42
N GLU A 257 -9.82 -8.11 18.34
CA GLU A 257 -11.08 -8.44 17.70
C GLU A 257 -10.88 -9.46 16.59
N VAL A 258 -11.92 -10.26 16.34
CA VAL A 258 -11.90 -11.26 15.28
C VAL A 258 -12.42 -10.61 13.99
N PHE A 259 -11.56 -10.56 12.99
CA PHE A 259 -11.91 -10.15 11.62
C PHE A 259 -12.08 -11.36 10.72
N THR A 260 -12.84 -11.16 9.64
CA THR A 260 -13.00 -12.15 8.56
C THR A 260 -11.93 -11.96 7.49
N ARG A 261 -11.82 -12.94 6.58
CA ARG A 261 -10.97 -12.83 5.39
C ARG A 261 -11.32 -11.59 4.56
N ASP A 262 -12.60 -11.29 4.38
CA ASP A 262 -13.03 -10.19 3.50
C ASP A 262 -12.74 -8.81 4.11
N GLU A 263 -12.70 -8.72 5.44
CA GLU A 263 -12.33 -7.48 6.15
C GLU A 263 -10.82 -7.25 6.23
N SER A 264 -10.02 -8.31 6.03
CA SER A 264 -8.57 -8.28 6.26
C SER A 264 -7.85 -7.21 5.42
N GLY A 265 -8.35 -6.89 4.22
CA GLY A 265 -7.76 -5.87 3.35
C GLY A 265 -7.84 -4.46 3.95
N MET A 266 -9.00 -4.07 4.48
CA MET A 266 -9.14 -2.79 5.18
C MET A 266 -8.32 -2.76 6.46
N CYS A 267 -8.27 -3.88 7.20
CA CYS A 267 -7.41 -3.99 8.38
C CYS A 267 -5.93 -3.86 8.03
N MET A 268 -5.50 -4.40 6.89
CA MET A 268 -4.14 -4.28 6.37
C MET A 268 -3.79 -2.81 6.05
N LEU A 269 -4.66 -2.09 5.33
CA LEU A 269 -4.46 -0.66 5.06
C LEU A 269 -4.35 0.14 6.36
N HIS A 270 -5.24 -0.15 7.32
CA HIS A 270 -5.21 0.47 8.65
C HIS A 270 -3.90 0.16 9.39
N ALA A 271 -3.40 -1.08 9.31
CA ALA A 271 -2.14 -1.48 9.92
C ALA A 271 -0.94 -0.72 9.31
N ILE A 272 -0.83 -0.68 7.98
CA ILE A 272 0.23 0.07 7.28
C ILE A 272 0.20 1.54 7.67
N ARG A 273 -0.99 2.14 7.73
CA ARG A 273 -1.15 3.57 8.01
C ARG A 273 -0.75 3.92 9.43
N HIS A 274 -1.11 3.10 10.41
CA HIS A 274 -1.10 3.48 11.84
C HIS A 274 -0.12 2.69 12.73
N TYR A 275 0.62 1.71 12.21
CA TYR A 275 1.67 1.04 12.98
C TYR A 275 2.96 1.88 13.00
N ASP A 276 3.48 2.20 14.18
CA ASP A 276 4.66 3.07 14.35
C ASP A 276 6.00 2.30 14.44
N GLY A 277 5.97 0.99 14.23
CA GLY A 277 7.12 0.09 14.43
C GLY A 277 7.11 -0.62 15.77
N GLU A 278 6.25 -0.23 16.71
CA GLU A 278 6.09 -0.88 18.00
C GLU A 278 4.63 -1.29 18.25
N LYS A 279 3.70 -0.37 18.00
CA LYS A 279 2.29 -0.53 18.32
C LYS A 279 1.39 0.16 17.29
N MET A 280 0.11 -0.19 17.35
CA MET A 280 -0.94 0.52 16.65
C MET A 280 -1.19 1.87 17.33
N THR A 281 -0.88 2.97 16.65
CA THR A 281 -1.09 4.34 17.17
C THR A 281 -2.56 4.74 17.16
N TRP A 282 -3.33 4.17 16.22
CA TRP A 282 -4.77 4.10 16.28
C TRP A 282 -5.16 2.62 16.43
N PRO A 283 -5.88 2.19 17.50
CA PRO A 283 -6.17 0.78 17.71
C PRO A 283 -7.03 0.17 16.59
N LEU A 284 -6.65 -1.02 16.10
CA LEU A 284 -7.43 -1.76 15.11
C LEU A 284 -8.65 -2.45 15.78
N THR A 285 -9.80 -1.78 15.71
CA THR A 285 -11.12 -2.24 16.20
C THR A 285 -12.14 -2.07 15.09
N LYS A 286 -13.26 -2.80 15.10
CA LYS A 286 -14.34 -2.68 14.10
C LYS A 286 -14.85 -1.26 14.00
N ARG A 287 -15.06 -0.61 15.16
CA ARG A 287 -15.48 0.80 15.23
C ARG A 287 -14.49 1.74 14.55
N ASN A 288 -13.20 1.62 14.85
CA ASN A 288 -12.19 2.48 14.23
C ASN A 288 -12.04 2.16 12.74
N LEU A 289 -12.23 0.89 12.35
CA LEU A 289 -12.19 0.48 10.95
C LEU A 289 -13.30 1.14 10.13
N ASP A 290 -14.50 1.31 10.70
CA ASP A 290 -15.60 2.01 10.02
C ASP A 290 -15.29 3.49 9.80
N THR A 291 -14.73 4.18 10.80
CA THR A 291 -14.25 5.56 10.63
C THR A 291 -13.10 5.63 9.62
N PHE A 292 -12.16 4.68 9.68
CA PHE A 292 -11.04 4.59 8.76
C PHE A 292 -11.49 4.39 7.32
N ARG A 293 -12.53 3.59 7.05
CA ARG A 293 -13.12 3.43 5.72
C ARG A 293 -13.59 4.75 5.15
N GLN A 294 -14.38 5.51 5.91
CA GLN A 294 -14.91 6.83 5.50
C GLN A 294 -13.81 7.84 5.21
N THR A 295 -12.80 7.91 6.07
CA THR A 295 -11.67 8.82 5.84
C THR A 295 -10.81 8.37 4.66
N THR A 296 -10.56 7.07 4.52
CA THR A 296 -9.69 6.55 3.46
C THR A 296 -10.31 6.70 2.09
N VAL A 297 -11.61 6.40 1.94
CA VAL A 297 -12.28 6.57 0.64
C VAL A 297 -12.32 8.05 0.25
N PHE A 298 -12.60 8.97 1.17
CA PHE A 298 -12.51 10.40 0.89
C PHE A 298 -11.11 10.80 0.39
N GLU A 299 -10.06 10.29 1.04
CA GLU A 299 -8.69 10.55 0.60
C GLU A 299 -8.35 9.88 -0.75
N VAL A 300 -8.85 8.68 -1.03
CA VAL A 300 -8.66 8.01 -2.34
C VAL A 300 -9.25 8.86 -3.48
N PHE A 301 -10.43 9.47 -3.28
CA PHE A 301 -11.00 10.39 -4.27
C PHE A 301 -10.18 11.68 -4.45
N ARG A 302 -9.31 12.00 -3.48
CA ARG A 302 -8.32 13.09 -3.53
C ARG A 302 -6.94 12.64 -3.97
N LEU A 303 -6.80 11.44 -4.54
CA LEU A 303 -5.57 11.00 -5.17
C LEU A 303 -5.18 11.99 -6.28
N GLN A 304 -3.91 12.40 -6.28
CA GLN A 304 -3.38 13.33 -7.27
C GLN A 304 -2.58 12.60 -8.35
N ASP A 305 -2.60 13.12 -9.57
CA ASP A 305 -1.69 12.72 -10.65
C ASP A 305 -0.27 13.29 -10.44
N GLU A 306 0.67 13.02 -11.37
CA GLU A 306 2.04 13.54 -11.24
C GLU A 306 2.14 15.07 -11.42
N GLN A 307 1.07 15.73 -11.89
CA GLN A 307 0.97 17.18 -12.01
C GLN A 307 0.32 17.84 -10.78
N GLY A 308 -0.19 17.03 -9.84
CA GLY A 308 -0.84 17.48 -8.61
C GLY A 308 -2.35 17.72 -8.76
N ASN A 309 -2.97 17.36 -9.89
CA ASN A 309 -4.41 17.48 -10.07
C ASN A 309 -5.13 16.28 -9.47
N PHE A 310 -6.32 16.47 -8.89
CA PHE A 310 -7.12 15.34 -8.40
C PHE A 310 -7.63 14.49 -9.56
N VAL A 311 -7.36 13.18 -9.49
CA VAL A 311 -7.77 12.20 -10.50
C VAL A 311 -9.31 12.12 -10.60
N ALA A 312 -10.02 12.35 -9.48
CA ALA A 312 -11.48 12.35 -9.41
C ALA A 312 -12.05 13.74 -9.05
N ASP A 313 -11.44 14.82 -9.55
CA ASP A 313 -11.84 16.21 -9.24
C ASP A 313 -13.33 16.47 -9.48
N HIS A 314 -13.88 15.96 -10.59
CA HIS A 314 -15.30 16.11 -10.93
C HIS A 314 -16.23 15.49 -9.88
N VAL A 315 -15.87 14.32 -9.31
CA VAL A 315 -16.63 13.68 -8.22
C VAL A 315 -16.56 14.51 -6.95
N LEU A 316 -15.36 14.99 -6.61
CA LEU A 316 -15.15 15.81 -5.43
C LEU A 316 -15.96 17.10 -5.49
N ARG A 317 -16.03 17.75 -6.65
CA ARG A 317 -16.84 18.95 -6.84
C ARG A 317 -18.32 18.66 -6.70
N ALA A 318 -18.84 17.64 -7.38
CA ALA A 318 -20.25 17.23 -7.24
C ALA A 318 -20.61 16.96 -5.78
N ALA A 319 -19.80 16.18 -5.07
CA ALA A 319 -20.06 15.82 -3.69
C ALA A 319 -19.97 16.97 -2.67
N LEU A 320 -19.18 18.01 -2.95
CA LEU A 320 -18.84 19.05 -1.98
C LEU A 320 -19.45 20.42 -2.28
N GLU A 321 -19.78 20.71 -3.54
CA GLU A 321 -20.29 22.01 -4.00
C GLU A 321 -21.84 22.06 -4.11
N GLU A 322 -22.54 20.91 -4.03
CA GLU A 322 -24.01 20.79 -4.16
C GLU A 322 -24.88 21.53 -3.12
N ASP A 323 -24.32 22.35 -2.22
CA ASP A 323 -25.10 23.11 -1.20
C ASP A 323 -25.12 24.64 -1.43
N GLU A 324 -24.73 25.16 -2.59
CA GLU A 324 -24.78 26.61 -2.89
C GLU A 324 -26.04 27.09 -3.66
N GLU A 325 -27.04 26.23 -3.91
CA GLU A 325 -28.33 26.64 -4.54
C GLU A 325 -29.53 26.69 -3.59
#